data_AF-A0A9X1VL00-F1
#
_entry.id   AF-A0A9X1VL00-F1
#
_cell.length_a   1.000
_cell.length_b   1.000
_cell.length_c   1.000
_cell.angle_alpha   90.00
_cell.angle_beta   90.00
_cell.angle_gamma   90.00
#
_symmetry.space_group_name_H-M   'P 1'
#
loop_
_entity.id
_entity.type
_entity.pdbx_description
1 polymer ?
#
loop_
_entity_poly.entity_id
_entity_poly.type
_entity_poly.pdbx_seq_one_letter_code
_entity_poly.pdbx_strand_id
1 'polypeptide(L)'
;MLRKLLLYAALLTLTQCSKCKNDPQPQPPADPLALLPPETQTGQRTFGCLVNGQAWTPAGSQLGGPLISCSYMNSRLAIVVSRRGNFNGLSTFQRISLVLDKVYQNGSYVASDSLFRVAEYEDFNNGCTLTITQYSRDLLS
;
A
#
# COMPACT_ATOMS: atom_id res chain seq x y z
N MET A 1 12.99 30.41 56.33
CA MET A 1 12.12 31.05 55.33
C MET A 1 12.74 31.11 53.92
N LEU A 2 14.08 31.15 53.79
CA LEU A 2 14.81 31.22 52.52
C LEU A 2 14.58 30.05 51.54
N ARG A 3 14.34 28.84 52.06
CA ARG A 3 14.11 27.61 51.25
C ARG A 3 12.76 27.62 50.50
N LYS A 4 11.75 28.31 51.05
CA LYS A 4 10.46 28.51 50.37
C LYS A 4 10.56 29.57 49.27
N LEU A 5 11.41 30.57 49.46
CA LEU A 5 11.66 31.63 48.46
C LEU A 5 12.34 31.09 47.20
N LEU A 6 13.26 30.13 47.35
CA LEU A 6 13.92 29.44 46.23
C LEU A 6 12.95 28.57 45.42
N LEU A 7 11.97 27.94 46.08
CA LEU A 7 10.91 27.17 45.42
C LEU A 7 9.97 28.09 44.60
N TYR A 8 9.62 29.27 45.11
CA TYR A 8 8.84 30.24 44.35
C TYR A 8 9.63 30.81 43.17
N ALA A 9 10.93 31.10 43.33
CA ALA A 9 11.78 31.57 42.24
C ALA A 9 11.93 30.54 41.09
N ALA A 10 11.93 29.24 41.42
CA ALA A 10 11.99 28.17 40.42
C ALA A 10 10.68 27.99 39.63
N LEU A 11 9.51 28.39 40.17
CA LEU A 11 8.24 28.32 39.43
C LEU A 11 8.06 29.46 38.42
N LEU A 12 8.70 30.62 38.63
CA LEU A 12 8.59 31.77 37.71
C LEU A 12 9.40 31.60 36.41
N THR A 13 10.31 30.63 36.32
CA THR A 13 11.10 30.39 35.11
C THR A 13 10.42 29.47 34.09
N LEU A 14 9.28 28.83 34.43
CA LEU A 14 8.56 27.93 33.51
C LEU A 14 7.57 28.64 32.56
N THR A 15 7.35 29.95 32.69
CA THR A 15 6.33 30.67 31.90
C THR A 15 6.84 31.31 30.60
N GLN A 16 8.01 30.95 30.09
CA GLN A 16 8.59 31.54 28.87
C GLN A 16 8.68 30.60 27.66
N CYS A 17 7.67 29.77 27.38
CA CYS A 17 7.65 28.95 26.16
C CYS A 17 6.26 28.83 25.52
N SER A 18 5.61 29.96 25.22
CA SER A 18 4.39 29.96 24.39
C SER A 18 4.32 31.17 23.47
N LYS A 19 5.38 31.34 22.67
CA LYS A 19 5.25 31.99 21.36
C LYS A 19 5.69 30.99 20.29
N CYS A 20 4.81 30.02 20.03
CA CYS A 20 4.78 29.39 18.71
C CYS A 20 4.49 30.53 17.74
N LYS A 21 5.54 30.99 17.06
CA LYS A 21 5.41 31.96 15.98
C LYS A 21 4.42 31.39 14.98
N ASN A 22 3.58 32.27 14.44
CA ASN A 22 2.76 32.01 13.26
C ASN A 22 3.68 31.79 12.06
N ASP A 23 4.42 30.68 12.04
CA ASP A 23 4.96 30.18 10.80
C ASP A 23 3.76 29.85 9.92
N PRO A 24 3.74 30.28 8.64
CA PRO A 24 2.71 29.84 7.72
C PRO A 24 2.75 28.32 7.69
N GLN A 25 1.78 27.70 8.36
CA GLN A 25 1.50 26.28 8.19
C GLN A 25 1.33 26.10 6.68
N PRO A 26 2.11 25.23 6.02
CA PRO A 26 1.89 24.91 4.62
C PRO A 26 0.42 24.56 4.47
N GLN A 27 -0.36 25.42 3.81
CA GLN A 27 -1.76 25.14 3.57
C GLN A 27 -1.78 23.84 2.77
N PRO A 28 -2.49 22.79 3.24
CA PRO A 28 -2.72 21.62 2.43
C PRO A 28 -3.28 22.07 1.08
N PRO A 29 -2.87 21.47 -0.05
CA PRO A 29 -3.42 21.80 -1.35
C PRO A 29 -4.95 21.82 -1.28
N ALA A 30 -5.58 22.83 -1.91
CA ALA A 30 -7.01 23.08 -1.83
C ALA A 30 -7.88 21.87 -2.25
N ASP A 31 -7.28 20.92 -2.98
CA ASP A 31 -7.83 19.60 -3.24
C ASP A 31 -6.70 18.54 -3.21
N PRO A 32 -6.69 17.62 -2.23
CA PRO A 32 -5.76 16.50 -2.18
C PRO A 32 -5.81 15.59 -3.42
N LEU A 33 -6.94 15.54 -4.14
CA LEU A 33 -7.05 14.77 -5.38
C LEU A 33 -6.20 15.36 -6.51
N ALA A 34 -5.95 16.66 -6.51
CA ALA A 34 -5.09 17.32 -7.49
C ALA A 34 -3.62 16.85 -7.43
N LEU A 35 -3.22 16.15 -6.35
CA LEU A 35 -1.90 15.55 -6.21
C LEU A 35 -1.78 14.17 -6.90
N LEU A 36 -2.91 13.56 -7.29
CA LEU A 36 -2.90 12.23 -7.87
C LEU A 36 -2.72 12.30 -9.41
N PRO A 37 -1.99 11.36 -10.03
CA PRO A 37 -1.81 11.33 -11.48
C PRO A 37 -3.14 11.35 -12.24
N PRO A 38 -3.22 11.95 -13.45
CA PRO A 38 -4.46 12.06 -14.23
C PRO A 38 -5.18 10.71 -14.43
N GLU A 39 -4.42 9.62 -14.58
CA GLU A 39 -4.98 8.29 -14.78
C GLU A 39 -5.79 7.78 -13.57
N THR A 40 -5.44 8.22 -12.36
CA THR A 40 -6.16 7.87 -11.13
C THR A 40 -7.46 8.64 -10.95
N GLN A 41 -7.66 9.74 -11.68
CA GLN A 41 -8.86 10.59 -11.62
C GLN A 41 -10.05 9.96 -12.33
N THR A 42 -9.79 9.07 -13.28
CA THR A 42 -10.84 8.39 -14.07
C THR A 42 -11.46 7.20 -13.34
N GLY A 43 -10.89 6.79 -12.20
CA GLY A 43 -11.45 5.74 -11.35
C GLY A 43 -11.57 4.36 -12.03
N GLN A 44 -10.83 4.10 -13.11
CA GLN A 44 -10.98 2.86 -13.89
C GLN A 44 -10.61 1.58 -13.10
N ARG A 45 -10.00 1.70 -11.90
CA ARG A 45 -9.65 0.58 -11.01
C ARG A 45 -8.99 -0.55 -11.81
N THR A 46 -7.93 -0.23 -12.54
CA THR A 46 -7.31 -1.16 -13.48
C THR A 46 -6.13 -1.90 -12.84
N PHE A 47 -6.07 -3.21 -13.08
CA PHE A 47 -4.89 -4.03 -12.86
C PHE A 47 -4.74 -4.93 -14.09
N GLY A 48 -3.50 -5.14 -14.54
CA GLY A 48 -3.19 -6.06 -15.62
C GLY A 48 -1.72 -6.48 -15.55
N CYS A 49 -1.44 -7.72 -15.92
CA CYS A 49 -0.08 -8.23 -16.03
C CYS A 49 -0.01 -9.33 -17.09
N LEU A 50 1.21 -9.76 -17.43
CA LEU A 50 1.40 -10.93 -18.28
C LEU A 50 1.68 -12.15 -17.41
N VAL A 51 0.90 -13.21 -17.59
CA VAL A 51 1.17 -14.53 -17.01
C VAL A 51 1.52 -15.45 -18.16
N ASN A 52 2.76 -15.97 -18.18
CA ASN A 52 3.30 -16.78 -19.27
C ASN A 52 3.14 -16.09 -20.65
N GLY A 53 3.39 -14.77 -20.72
CA GLY A 53 3.28 -13.98 -21.96
C GLY A 53 1.85 -13.66 -22.40
N GLN A 54 0.82 -14.12 -21.68
CA GLN A 54 -0.58 -13.82 -21.98
C GLN A 54 -1.14 -12.74 -21.06
N ALA A 55 -1.97 -11.85 -21.62
CA ALA A 55 -2.65 -10.82 -20.84
C ALA A 55 -3.56 -11.45 -19.78
N TRP A 56 -3.34 -11.04 -18.54
CA TRP A 56 -4.15 -11.39 -17.39
C TRP A 56 -4.75 -10.13 -16.81
N THR A 57 -6.08 -10.09 -16.78
CA THR A 57 -6.86 -9.03 -16.12
C THR A 57 -7.81 -9.66 -15.10
N PRO A 58 -8.15 -8.93 -14.04
CA PRO A 58 -9.13 -9.40 -13.07
C PRO A 58 -10.47 -9.63 -13.76
N ALA A 59 -11.10 -10.78 -13.53
CA ALA A 59 -12.50 -10.99 -13.97
C ALA A 59 -13.25 -11.94 -13.02
N GLY A 60 -14.23 -11.44 -12.28
CA GLY A 60 -15.01 -12.23 -11.31
C GLY A 60 -14.26 -12.61 -10.03
N SER A 61 -15.00 -12.75 -8.93
CA SER A 61 -14.49 -13.15 -7.61
C SER A 61 -15.07 -14.49 -7.16
N GLN A 62 -14.41 -15.16 -6.21
CA GLN A 62 -14.79 -16.51 -5.77
C GLN A 62 -16.18 -16.56 -5.14
N LEU A 63 -16.52 -15.56 -4.31
CA LEU A 63 -17.76 -15.50 -3.51
C LEU A 63 -18.49 -14.15 -3.64
N GLY A 64 -18.36 -13.47 -4.79
CA GLY A 64 -18.98 -12.15 -4.99
C GLY A 64 -18.28 -10.98 -4.28
N GLY A 65 -17.08 -11.22 -3.74
CA GLY A 65 -16.20 -10.18 -3.19
C GLY A 65 -15.64 -9.21 -4.27
N PRO A 66 -14.87 -8.19 -3.85
CA PRO A 66 -14.30 -7.22 -4.77
C PRO A 66 -13.30 -7.88 -5.73
N LEU A 67 -13.33 -7.43 -6.99
CA LEU A 67 -12.46 -7.93 -8.04
C LEU A 67 -10.98 -7.56 -7.79
N ILE A 68 -10.79 -6.33 -7.32
CA ILE A 68 -9.53 -5.71 -6.95
C ILE A 68 -9.74 -5.13 -5.56
N SER A 69 -8.87 -5.50 -4.63
CA SER A 69 -8.85 -4.99 -3.27
C SER A 69 -7.49 -4.39 -2.99
N CYS A 70 -7.46 -3.17 -2.49
CA CYS A 70 -6.25 -2.53 -1.98
C CYS A 70 -6.50 -2.15 -0.53
N SER A 71 -5.55 -2.49 0.35
CA SER A 71 -5.65 -2.20 1.77
C SER A 71 -4.29 -1.82 2.33
N TYR A 72 -4.30 -0.85 3.25
CA TYR A 72 -3.12 -0.48 4.02
C TYR A 72 -3.48 -0.49 5.51
N MET A 73 -2.91 -1.43 6.27
CA MET A 73 -3.15 -1.60 7.69
C MET A 73 -1.88 -2.07 8.39
N ASN A 74 -1.57 -1.53 9.57
CA ASN A 74 -0.40 -1.94 10.37
C ASN A 74 0.92 -1.94 9.58
N SER A 75 1.16 -0.90 8.78
CA SER A 75 2.33 -0.77 7.90
C SER A 75 2.45 -1.88 6.85
N ARG A 76 1.35 -2.56 6.54
CA ARG A 76 1.25 -3.55 5.49
C ARG A 76 0.35 -3.04 4.38
N LEU A 77 0.90 -2.92 3.18
CA LEU A 77 0.17 -2.66 1.94
C LEU A 77 -0.12 -3.99 1.26
N ALA A 78 -1.39 -4.25 0.95
CA ALA A 78 -1.80 -5.45 0.22
C ALA A 78 -2.71 -5.06 -0.94
N ILE A 79 -2.33 -5.49 -2.13
CA ILE A 79 -3.14 -5.43 -3.35
C ILE A 79 -3.46 -6.88 -3.72
N VAL A 80 -4.74 -7.21 -3.76
CA VAL A 80 -5.21 -8.54 -4.11
C VAL A 80 -6.18 -8.40 -5.27
N VAL A 81 -5.92 -9.15 -6.33
CA VAL A 81 -6.74 -9.18 -7.52
C VAL A 81 -7.10 -10.61 -7.86
N SER A 82 -8.30 -10.79 -8.38
CA SER A 82 -8.84 -12.11 -8.61
C SER A 82 -9.46 -12.27 -9.99
N ARG A 83 -9.44 -13.50 -10.47
CA ARG A 83 -10.10 -13.90 -11.69
C ARG A 83 -10.76 -15.25 -11.49
N ARG A 84 -12.07 -15.29 -11.71
CA ARG A 84 -12.83 -16.51 -11.94
C ARG A 84 -12.69 -16.92 -13.40
N GLY A 85 -12.39 -18.19 -13.63
CA GLY A 85 -12.40 -18.79 -14.95
C GLY A 85 -13.31 -20.01 -14.99
N ASN A 86 -13.22 -20.75 -16.10
CA ASN A 86 -13.77 -22.09 -16.23
C ASN A 86 -12.68 -23.01 -16.79
N PHE A 87 -12.53 -24.20 -16.21
CA PHE A 87 -11.63 -25.25 -16.68
C PHE A 87 -12.43 -26.55 -16.70
N ASN A 88 -12.60 -27.14 -17.88
CA ASN A 88 -13.39 -28.35 -18.07
C ASN A 88 -14.82 -28.29 -17.47
N GLY A 89 -15.48 -27.12 -17.55
CA GLY A 89 -16.83 -26.91 -17.02
C GLY A 89 -16.91 -26.69 -15.52
N LEU A 90 -15.77 -26.71 -14.81
CA LEU A 90 -15.68 -26.36 -13.39
C LEU A 90 -15.24 -24.91 -13.23
N SER A 91 -15.88 -24.21 -12.29
CA SER A 91 -15.52 -22.86 -11.92
C SER A 91 -14.11 -22.83 -11.34
N THR A 92 -13.23 -22.05 -11.95
CA THR A 92 -11.85 -21.88 -11.51
C THR A 92 -11.61 -20.55 -10.83
N PHE A 93 -10.59 -20.51 -9.97
CA PHE A 93 -10.16 -19.28 -9.34
C PHE A 93 -8.65 -19.08 -9.46
N GLN A 94 -8.27 -17.88 -9.84
CA GLN A 94 -6.90 -17.40 -9.91
C GLN A 94 -6.78 -16.11 -9.09
N ARG A 95 -5.66 -15.96 -8.39
CA ARG A 95 -5.38 -14.80 -7.55
C ARG A 95 -3.97 -14.28 -7.82
N ILE A 96 -3.83 -12.97 -7.92
CA ILE A 96 -2.54 -12.30 -7.83
C ILE A 96 -2.55 -11.41 -6.60
N SER A 97 -1.55 -11.56 -5.75
CA SER A 97 -1.42 -10.77 -4.51
C SER A 97 -0.06 -10.11 -4.45
N LEU A 98 -0.01 -8.79 -4.30
CA LEU A 98 1.18 -8.01 -3.99
C LEU A 98 1.10 -7.59 -2.54
N VAL A 99 2.04 -8.02 -1.70
CA VAL A 99 2.04 -7.71 -0.28
C VAL A 99 3.40 -7.14 0.14
N LEU A 100 3.35 -5.93 0.67
CA LEU A 100 4.51 -5.25 1.23
C LEU A 100 4.26 -5.03 2.72
N ASP A 101 5.15 -5.60 3.54
CA ASP A 101 5.20 -5.31 4.97
C ASP A 101 6.17 -4.14 5.24
N LYS A 102 6.06 -3.51 6.42
CA LYS A 102 6.97 -2.44 6.87
C LYS A 102 7.03 -1.22 5.93
N VAL A 103 5.92 -0.90 5.29
CA VAL A 103 5.74 0.36 4.54
C VAL A 103 5.42 1.46 5.55
N TYR A 104 6.35 2.39 5.75
CA TYR A 104 6.20 3.48 6.74
C TYR A 104 6.10 4.88 6.11
N GLN A 105 6.55 5.03 4.87
CA GLN A 105 6.62 6.31 4.19
C GLN A 105 6.44 6.14 2.67
N ASN A 106 6.21 7.23 1.95
CA ASN A 106 6.16 7.18 0.50
C ASN A 106 7.56 6.91 -0.08
N GLY A 107 7.65 6.07 -1.11
CA GLY A 107 8.93 5.75 -1.73
C GLY A 107 8.86 4.52 -2.63
N SER A 108 10.01 4.16 -3.20
CA SER A 108 10.16 2.96 -4.01
C SER A 108 10.54 1.78 -3.12
N TYR A 109 9.77 0.70 -3.22
CA TYR A 109 10.00 -0.52 -2.45
C TYR A 109 10.47 -1.63 -3.36
N VAL A 110 11.49 -2.35 -2.89
CA VAL A 110 12.04 -3.50 -3.61
C VAL A 110 11.37 -4.77 -3.13
N ALA A 111 10.79 -5.45 -4.10
CA ALA A 111 10.41 -6.84 -4.11
C ALA A 111 11.62 -7.77 -3.80
N SER A 112 11.98 -8.05 -2.54
CA SER A 112 13.06 -9.02 -2.23
C SER A 112 12.71 -10.03 -1.13
N ASP A 113 13.28 -11.23 -1.23
CA ASP A 113 12.87 -12.46 -0.55
C ASP A 113 12.98 -12.49 0.97
N SER A 114 13.70 -11.56 1.59
CA SER A 114 14.12 -11.80 2.98
C SER A 114 13.01 -11.61 4.02
N LEU A 115 11.96 -10.81 3.76
CA LEU A 115 10.88 -10.54 4.72
C LEU A 115 9.53 -10.15 4.10
N PHE A 116 9.35 -10.30 2.79
CA PHE A 116 8.21 -9.72 2.05
C PHE A 116 7.47 -10.81 1.24
N ARG A 117 6.14 -10.89 1.33
CA ARG A 117 5.34 -11.69 0.39
C ARG A 117 5.11 -10.90 -0.90
N VAL A 118 6.16 -10.80 -1.70
CA VAL A 118 6.30 -9.79 -2.74
C VAL A 118 5.21 -9.85 -3.82
N ALA A 119 5.05 -11.01 -4.46
CA ALA A 119 3.96 -11.23 -5.38
C ALA A 119 3.67 -12.74 -5.47
N GLU A 120 2.43 -13.14 -5.23
CA GLU A 120 1.98 -14.52 -5.40
C GLU A 120 0.98 -14.59 -6.55
N TYR A 121 1.19 -15.54 -7.45
CA TYR A 121 0.15 -16.05 -8.33
C TYR A 121 -0.31 -17.41 -7.81
N GLU A 122 -1.60 -17.57 -7.66
CA GLU A 122 -2.21 -18.85 -7.30
C GLU A 122 -3.23 -19.25 -8.35
N ASP A 123 -3.14 -20.50 -8.78
CA ASP A 123 -4.13 -21.20 -9.56
C ASP A 123 -4.63 -22.40 -8.75
N PHE A 124 -5.83 -22.24 -8.18
CA PHE A 124 -6.42 -23.21 -7.27
C PHE A 124 -6.82 -24.54 -7.93
N ASN A 125 -6.82 -24.61 -9.27
CA ASN A 125 -7.24 -25.80 -10.01
C ASN A 125 -6.06 -26.68 -10.35
N ASN A 126 -4.94 -26.04 -10.67
CA ASN A 126 -3.68 -26.72 -10.94
C ASN A 126 -2.87 -26.95 -9.66
N GLY A 127 -3.35 -26.48 -8.50
CA GLY A 127 -2.60 -26.48 -7.24
C GLY A 127 -1.30 -25.67 -7.35
N CYS A 128 -1.23 -24.76 -8.32
CA CYS A 128 -0.01 -24.06 -8.67
C CYS A 128 0.07 -22.77 -7.86
N THR A 129 1.10 -22.63 -7.06
CA THR A 129 1.45 -21.39 -6.37
C THR A 129 2.83 -20.97 -6.87
N LEU A 130 2.89 -19.82 -7.52
CA LEU A 130 4.12 -19.19 -7.95
C LEU A 130 4.36 -17.98 -7.05
N THR A 131 5.38 -18.06 -6.20
CA THR A 131 5.91 -16.89 -5.50
C THR A 131 6.96 -16.25 -6.39
N ILE A 132 6.77 -14.99 -6.75
CA ILE A 132 7.74 -14.22 -7.52
C ILE A 132 8.83 -13.75 -6.54
N THR A 133 9.97 -14.40 -6.61
CA THR A 133 11.14 -14.16 -5.75
C THR A 133 12.22 -13.29 -6.43
N GLN A 134 12.13 -13.12 -7.75
CA GLN A 134 13.03 -12.27 -8.53
C GLN A 134 12.25 -11.36 -9.48
N TYR A 135 12.72 -10.12 -9.61
CA TYR A 135 12.27 -9.17 -10.61
C TYR A 135 13.48 -8.73 -11.45
N SER A 136 13.37 -8.80 -12.78
CA SER A 136 14.37 -8.21 -13.68
C SER A 136 14.02 -6.75 -13.92
N ARG A 137 15.04 -5.89 -13.83
CA ARG A 137 14.92 -4.46 -14.12
C ARG A 137 15.05 -4.18 -15.63
N ASP A 138 15.26 -5.21 -16.45
CA ASP A 138 15.74 -5.12 -17.83
C ASP A 138 14.61 -5.02 -18.88
N LEU A 139 13.35 -4.81 -18.45
CA LEU A 139 12.19 -4.68 -19.35
C LEU A 139 11.74 -3.24 -19.59
N LEU A 140 12.53 -2.24 -19.16
CA LEU A 140 12.23 -0.81 -19.35
C LEU A 140 13.30 -0.06 -20.18
N SER A 141 14.03 -0.77 -21.05
CA SER A 141 14.93 -0.15 -22.04
C SER A 141 14.21 0.22 -23.33
#